data_AF-A0A4Q3DI94-F1
#
_entry.id   AF-A0A4Q3DI94-F1
#
_cell.length_a   1.000
_cell.length_b   1.000
_cell.length_c   1.000
_cell.angle_alpha   90.00
_cell.angle_beta   90.00
_cell.angle_gamma   90.00
#
_symmetry.space_group_name_H-M   'P 1'
#
loop_
_entity.id
_entity.type
_entity.pdbx_description
1 polymer ?
#
loop_
_entity_poly.entity_id
_entity_poly.type
_entity_poly.pdbx_seq_one_letter_code
_entity_poly.pdbx_strand_id
1 'polypeptide(L)'
;MKRILLLSMFFCCVQIAAAQSRFIKKTLLEKDSSKRSSLLPLPLIAYAQETGLELGFAALYSFYSDTSDHQTKVSNLYFPVSYTFKNQSRISLKTDYWLPKNTYHLTADVGYSNFPYNFYGVGNNTKAADKDMLTQKRFHVIAGAEKAVFTHVFLGFNIDFENFAFKDNQPGGIFSNQAFRANQGGGTLLYGPSVIFDNRNTNTYTLNGLYANLNGGIVNNLYRTNYNGGYVNFDFRQFNSLSKKFVLAFNGSYQFTLGNRTPFYLLQTFGNDQLMRGYYGGRFRDRNIVAFQSELRYRLSDRIAAVGFGGTGTVYNKNFNLNQLKPNYGGGLRYTQDYAWLSKYGDSPETAFQKVLAIIVQIAKAARAGDLGTIETTDLGTVTKWKIAFLYQDPKNPCILPIFKKESLQAIASPDKRKSCSAMQTQFMTQRQGQDLLTYGDQLWARIQAIDAAKLST
;
A
#
# COMPACT_ATOMS: atom_id res chain seq x y z
N MET A 1 18.20 38.47 3.21
CA MET A 1 18.22 37.31 2.27
C MET A 1 17.34 36.13 2.71
N LYS A 2 17.22 35.77 4.00
CA LYS A 2 16.38 34.63 4.45
C LYS A 2 14.85 34.80 4.29
N ARG A 3 14.31 36.01 4.17
CA ARG A 3 12.87 36.26 3.98
C ARG A 3 12.41 36.27 2.50
N ILE A 4 13.34 36.41 1.55
CA ILE A 4 13.04 36.42 0.11
C ILE A 4 12.96 34.98 -0.45
N LEU A 5 13.68 34.03 0.16
CA LEU A 5 13.61 32.60 -0.19
C LEU A 5 12.30 31.91 0.23
N LEU A 6 11.59 32.42 1.24
CA LEU A 6 10.30 31.87 1.67
C LEU A 6 9.14 32.31 0.76
N LEU A 7 9.22 33.51 0.18
CA LEU A 7 8.24 34.00 -0.80
C LEU A 7 8.44 33.38 -2.19
N SER A 8 9.67 33.08 -2.61
CA SER A 8 9.91 32.34 -3.86
C SER A 8 9.48 30.87 -3.78
N MET A 9 9.56 30.25 -2.60
CA MET A 9 9.04 28.88 -2.37
C MET A 9 7.51 28.83 -2.40
N PHE A 10 6.83 29.88 -1.90
CA PHE A 10 5.37 29.96 -1.93
C PHE A 10 4.81 30.23 -3.33
N PHE A 11 5.50 31.05 -4.15
CA PHE A 11 5.11 31.29 -5.55
C PHE A 11 5.38 30.09 -6.47
N CYS A 12 6.38 29.24 -6.16
CA CYS A 12 6.63 28.01 -6.89
C CYS A 12 5.56 26.93 -6.59
N CYS A 13 5.04 26.87 -5.35
CA CYS A 13 3.95 25.96 -4.98
C CYS A 13 2.61 26.29 -5.67
N VAL A 14 2.30 27.56 -5.94
CA VAL A 14 1.05 27.95 -6.62
C VAL A 14 1.10 27.64 -8.13
N GLN A 15 2.27 27.72 -8.76
CA GLN A 15 2.43 27.31 -10.18
C GLN A 15 2.40 25.79 -10.37
N ILE A 16 2.87 25.01 -9.39
CA ILE A 16 2.76 23.54 -9.41
C ILE A 16 1.29 23.10 -9.25
N ALA A 17 0.48 23.81 -8.46
CA ALA A 17 -0.96 23.50 -8.32
C ALA A 17 -1.76 23.72 -9.62
N ALA A 18 -1.43 24.76 -10.40
CA ALA A 18 -2.09 25.03 -11.67
C ALA A 18 -1.62 24.09 -12.80
N ALA A 19 -0.33 23.74 -12.85
CA ALA A 19 0.24 22.78 -13.81
C ALA A 19 -0.24 21.33 -13.57
N GLN A 20 -0.55 20.98 -12.32
CA GLN A 20 -1.16 19.70 -11.97
C GLN A 20 -2.55 19.53 -12.60
N SER A 21 -3.38 20.57 -12.72
CA SER A 21 -4.75 20.41 -13.27
C SER A 21 -4.81 19.93 -14.73
N ARG A 22 -3.85 20.35 -15.59
CA ARG A 22 -3.75 19.91 -17.00
C ARG A 22 -3.03 18.57 -17.15
N PHE A 23 -2.03 18.28 -16.31
CA PHE A 23 -1.35 16.98 -16.30
C PHE A 23 -2.29 15.88 -15.77
N ILE A 24 -3.02 16.15 -14.69
CA ILE A 24 -4.07 15.29 -14.11
C ILE A 24 -5.18 15.08 -15.15
N LYS A 25 -5.69 16.11 -15.83
CA LYS A 25 -6.70 15.91 -16.89
C LYS A 25 -6.22 15.09 -18.08
N LYS A 26 -4.93 15.13 -18.45
CA LYS A 26 -4.38 14.40 -19.61
C LYS A 26 -3.91 12.97 -19.28
N THR A 27 -3.68 12.66 -17.99
CA THR A 27 -3.31 11.30 -17.53
C THR A 27 -4.47 10.53 -16.88
N LEU A 28 -5.54 11.20 -16.43
CA LEU A 28 -6.70 10.56 -15.79
C LEU A 28 -7.94 10.42 -16.68
N LEU A 29 -7.93 10.95 -17.91
CA LEU A 29 -9.06 10.84 -18.83
C LEU A 29 -8.61 10.17 -20.14
N GLU A 30 -9.02 8.90 -20.23
CA GLU A 30 -9.06 8.01 -21.40
C GLU A 30 -7.78 7.26 -21.79
N LYS A 31 -7.59 6.12 -21.10
CA LYS A 31 -7.59 4.83 -21.79
C LYS A 31 -8.19 3.75 -20.89
N ASP A 32 -9.25 3.15 -21.41
CA ASP A 32 -10.13 2.15 -20.80
C ASP A 32 -9.37 0.93 -20.27
N SER A 33 -9.57 0.63 -18.98
CA SER A 33 -9.19 -0.62 -18.29
C SER A 33 -9.53 -0.50 -16.80
N SER A 34 -9.78 -1.63 -16.14
CA SER A 34 -10.03 -1.76 -14.69
C SER A 34 -8.89 -1.23 -13.81
N LYS A 35 -7.72 -0.88 -14.37
CA LYS A 35 -6.55 -0.34 -13.67
C LYS A 35 -6.65 1.19 -13.50
N ARG A 36 -6.76 1.67 -12.27
CA ARG A 36 -6.78 3.11 -11.92
C ARG A 36 -5.74 3.41 -10.84
N SER A 37 -5.34 4.66 -10.72
CA SER A 37 -4.51 5.10 -9.60
C SER A 37 -5.33 5.23 -8.32
N SER A 38 -4.69 4.99 -7.18
CA SER A 38 -5.28 5.11 -5.86
C SER A 38 -4.32 5.83 -4.91
N LEU A 39 -4.87 6.70 -4.07
CA LEU A 39 -4.13 7.36 -3.00
C LEU A 39 -4.71 6.92 -1.66
N LEU A 40 -3.89 6.31 -0.82
CA LEU A 40 -4.23 5.91 0.54
C LEU A 40 -3.47 6.78 1.55
N PRO A 41 -4.12 7.81 2.13
CA PRO A 41 -3.59 8.51 3.28
C PRO A 41 -3.76 7.66 4.54
N LEU A 42 -2.70 7.56 5.34
CA LEU A 42 -2.65 6.77 6.57
C LEU A 42 -2.13 7.65 7.71
N PRO A 43 -2.94 7.93 8.76
CA PRO A 43 -2.39 8.50 9.98
C PRO A 43 -1.44 7.49 10.63
N LEU A 44 -0.29 7.96 11.12
CA LEU A 44 0.63 7.15 11.89
C LEU A 44 0.56 7.60 13.35
N ILE A 45 0.21 6.66 14.23
CA ILE A 45 0.20 6.87 15.68
C ILE A 45 0.89 5.67 16.30
N ALA A 46 1.96 5.91 17.05
CA ALA A 46 2.69 4.86 17.73
C ALA A 46 3.15 5.34 19.10
N TYR A 47 3.44 4.39 19.99
CA TYR A 47 4.05 4.67 21.29
C TYR A 47 5.14 3.65 21.54
N ALA A 48 6.32 4.12 21.96
CA ALA A 48 7.37 3.26 22.47
C ALA A 48 7.98 3.88 23.74
N GLN A 49 8.60 3.06 24.59
CA GLN A 49 9.22 3.55 25.83
C GLN A 49 10.34 4.57 25.51
N GLU A 50 11.07 4.30 24.44
CA GLU A 50 12.21 5.07 23.97
C GLU A 50 11.77 6.44 23.43
N THR A 51 10.75 6.46 22.56
CA THR A 51 10.34 7.64 21.80
C THR A 51 9.16 8.40 22.41
N GLY A 52 8.41 7.77 23.32
CA GLY A 52 7.12 8.27 23.78
C GLY A 52 6.08 8.20 22.67
N LEU A 53 5.12 9.14 22.69
CA LEU A 53 4.11 9.26 21.65
C LEU A 53 4.73 9.78 20.35
N GLU A 54 4.52 9.02 19.27
CA GLU A 54 4.91 9.30 17.90
C GLU A 54 3.66 9.58 17.07
N LEU A 55 3.66 10.71 16.37
CA LEU A 55 2.60 11.11 15.45
C LEU A 55 3.19 11.32 14.06
N GLY A 56 2.44 10.94 13.04
CA GLY A 56 2.90 11.06 11.68
C GLY A 56 1.81 10.84 10.66
N PHE A 57 2.24 10.80 9.43
CA PHE A 57 1.40 10.62 8.27
C PHE A 57 2.15 9.78 7.24
N ALA A 58 1.44 8.91 6.55
CA ALA A 58 1.95 8.24 5.37
C ALA A 58 0.97 8.39 4.21
N ALA A 59 1.52 8.54 3.00
CA ALA A 59 0.75 8.43 1.77
C ALA A 59 1.29 7.26 0.95
N LEU A 60 0.40 6.36 0.53
CA LEU A 60 0.68 5.34 -0.48
C LEU A 60 -0.10 5.71 -1.75
N TYR A 61 0.63 6.09 -2.79
CA TYR A 61 0.08 6.31 -4.12
C TYR A 61 0.41 5.12 -5.02
N SER A 62 -0.59 4.35 -5.38
CA SER A 62 -0.48 3.21 -6.30
C SER A 62 -0.99 3.59 -7.68
N PHE A 63 -0.26 3.25 -8.72
CA PHE A 63 -0.59 3.62 -10.10
C PHE A 63 -0.02 2.63 -11.11
N TYR A 64 -0.49 2.68 -12.34
CA TYR A 64 0.04 1.87 -13.45
C TYR A 64 0.67 2.79 -14.49
N SER A 65 1.86 2.45 -14.96
CA SER A 65 2.53 3.21 -16.05
C SER A 65 1.84 3.04 -17.40
N ASP A 66 1.13 1.93 -17.58
CA ASP A 66 0.30 1.61 -18.74
C ASP A 66 -0.98 0.96 -18.25
N THR A 67 -2.12 1.65 -18.43
CA THR A 67 -3.44 1.14 -18.04
C THR A 67 -4.00 0.16 -19.08
N SER A 68 -3.52 0.22 -20.33
CA SER A 68 -4.01 -0.62 -21.43
C SER A 68 -3.44 -2.03 -21.42
N ASP A 69 -2.27 -2.23 -20.80
CA ASP A 69 -1.65 -3.54 -20.65
C ASP A 69 -2.01 -4.21 -19.31
N HIS A 70 -2.77 -5.31 -19.37
CA HIS A 70 -3.17 -6.10 -18.20
C HIS A 70 -2.00 -6.77 -17.47
N GLN A 71 -0.84 -6.95 -18.11
CA GLN A 71 0.35 -7.55 -17.49
C GLN A 71 1.24 -6.53 -16.76
N THR A 72 1.06 -5.23 -17.00
CA THR A 72 1.86 -4.19 -16.33
C THR A 72 1.60 -4.22 -14.81
N LYS A 73 2.67 -4.38 -14.02
CA LYS A 73 2.62 -4.44 -12.56
C LYS A 73 2.27 -3.07 -11.98
N VAL A 74 1.65 -3.06 -10.80
CA VAL A 74 1.33 -1.80 -10.11
C VAL A 74 2.62 -1.18 -9.58
N SER A 75 2.77 0.10 -9.82
CA SER A 75 3.83 0.95 -9.28
C SER A 75 3.35 1.66 -8.03
N ASN A 76 4.26 1.95 -7.10
CA ASN A 76 3.93 2.58 -5.83
C ASN A 76 4.90 3.71 -5.50
N LEU A 77 4.36 4.80 -4.94
CA LEU A 77 5.09 5.84 -4.25
C LEU A 77 4.63 5.86 -2.78
N TYR A 78 5.55 5.63 -1.85
CA TYR A 78 5.28 5.59 -0.42
C TYR A 78 6.05 6.69 0.30
N PHE A 79 5.32 7.57 0.97
CA PHE A 79 5.87 8.72 1.67
C PHE A 79 5.43 8.72 3.14
N PRO A 80 6.16 8.05 4.05
CA PRO A 80 5.95 8.18 5.48
C PRO A 80 6.79 9.32 6.07
N VAL A 81 6.18 10.06 6.99
CA VAL A 81 6.81 11.05 7.84
C VAL A 81 6.27 10.94 9.25
N SER A 82 7.13 10.96 10.25
CA SER A 82 6.73 10.94 11.66
C SER A 82 7.65 11.77 12.55
N TYR A 83 7.08 12.21 13.67
CA TYR A 83 7.72 13.03 14.67
C TYR A 83 7.25 12.64 16.07
N THR A 84 8.12 12.81 17.08
CA THR A 84 7.82 12.47 18.48
C THR A 84 7.96 13.70 19.36
N PHE A 85 7.25 13.73 20.49
CA PHE A 85 7.40 14.81 21.48
C PHE A 85 8.78 14.86 22.14
N LYS A 86 9.62 13.83 21.94
CA LYS A 86 11.02 13.78 22.39
C LYS A 86 12.01 14.21 21.28
N ASN A 87 11.56 14.97 20.29
CA ASN A 87 12.37 15.53 19.19
C ASN A 87 13.02 14.49 18.26
N GLN A 88 12.34 13.38 17.99
CA GLN A 88 12.79 12.38 17.01
C GLN A 88 11.98 12.51 15.73
N SER A 89 12.62 12.28 14.58
CA SER A 89 12.02 12.50 13.27
C SER A 89 12.48 11.49 12.24
N ARG A 90 11.54 11.09 11.37
CA ARG A 90 11.80 10.16 10.27
C ARG A 90 10.98 10.60 9.08
N ILE A 91 11.61 10.59 7.92
CA ILE A 91 10.98 10.89 6.65
C ILE A 91 11.62 10.01 5.59
N SER A 92 10.83 9.44 4.71
CA SER A 92 11.36 8.75 3.53
C SER A 92 10.42 8.93 2.35
N LEU A 93 10.99 8.86 1.14
CA LEU A 93 10.26 8.75 -0.10
C LEU A 93 10.75 7.49 -0.82
N LYS A 94 9.86 6.51 -0.96
CA LYS A 94 10.15 5.22 -1.59
C LYS A 94 9.34 5.06 -2.85
N THR A 95 9.95 4.59 -3.92
CA THR A 95 9.26 4.24 -5.17
C THR A 95 9.63 2.83 -5.62
N ASP A 96 8.62 2.12 -6.10
CA ASP A 96 8.71 0.86 -6.84
C ASP A 96 7.99 1.10 -8.16
N TYR A 97 8.74 1.38 -9.23
CA TYR A 97 8.20 1.84 -10.50
C TYR A 97 8.44 0.81 -11.60
N TRP A 98 7.35 0.30 -12.16
CA TRP A 98 7.35 -0.60 -13.29
C TRP A 98 7.02 0.20 -14.54
N LEU A 99 7.90 0.15 -15.55
CA LEU A 99 7.65 0.77 -16.84
C LEU A 99 6.65 -0.07 -17.67
N PRO A 100 6.06 0.51 -18.74
CA PRO A 100 5.15 -0.22 -19.63
C PRO A 100 5.71 -1.57 -20.08
N LYS A 101 4.82 -2.58 -20.09
CA LYS A 101 5.16 -3.99 -20.39
C LYS A 101 6.18 -4.62 -19.44
N ASN A 102 6.36 -4.03 -18.25
CA ASN A 102 7.39 -4.41 -17.27
C ASN A 102 8.79 -4.47 -17.89
N THR A 103 9.11 -3.56 -18.82
CA THR A 103 10.42 -3.57 -19.51
C THR A 103 11.57 -3.17 -18.59
N TYR A 104 11.28 -2.30 -17.63
CA TYR A 104 12.19 -1.88 -16.58
C TYR A 104 11.48 -1.87 -15.23
N HIS A 105 12.23 -2.20 -14.19
CA HIS A 105 11.87 -2.03 -12.79
C HIS A 105 12.86 -1.04 -12.20
N LEU A 106 12.35 0.07 -11.66
CA LEU A 106 13.14 1.13 -11.05
C LEU A 106 12.73 1.27 -9.59
N THR A 107 13.70 1.22 -8.70
CA THR A 107 13.48 1.43 -7.27
C THR A 107 14.28 2.63 -6.78
N ALA A 108 13.71 3.38 -5.84
CA ALA A 108 14.48 4.38 -5.10
C ALA A 108 13.92 4.54 -3.68
N ASP A 109 14.80 4.74 -2.70
CA ASP A 109 14.48 5.08 -1.31
C ASP A 109 15.43 6.18 -0.85
N VAL A 110 14.88 7.38 -0.69
CA VAL A 110 15.60 8.51 -0.09
C VAL A 110 14.99 8.76 1.27
N GLY A 111 15.82 8.78 2.31
CA GLY A 111 15.29 9.01 3.64
C GLY A 111 16.28 9.59 4.64
N TYR A 112 15.68 10.13 5.69
CA TYR A 112 16.35 10.68 6.85
C TYR A 112 15.67 10.14 8.11
N SER A 113 16.48 9.79 9.11
CA SER A 113 15.98 9.43 10.43
C SER A 113 16.92 9.93 11.53
N ASN A 114 16.33 10.37 12.62
CA ASN A 114 16.99 10.68 13.88
C ASN A 114 16.19 10.00 15.00
N PHE A 115 16.53 8.76 15.34
CA PHE A 115 15.72 7.90 16.19
C PHE A 115 16.59 7.11 17.19
N PRO A 116 16.13 6.93 18.44
CA PRO A 116 16.77 6.06 19.41
C PRO A 116 16.53 4.59 19.07
N TYR A 117 17.47 3.74 19.42
CA TYR A 117 17.32 2.30 19.41
C TYR A 117 18.20 1.65 20.49
N ASN A 118 17.84 0.44 20.89
CA ASN A 118 18.60 -0.36 21.84
C ASN A 118 19.68 -1.18 21.11
N PHE A 119 20.94 -0.99 21.49
CA PHE A 119 22.08 -1.80 21.11
C PHE A 119 22.34 -2.89 22.16
N TYR A 120 22.70 -4.09 21.71
CA TYR A 120 22.95 -5.25 22.59
C TYR A 120 24.32 -5.89 22.35
N GLY A 121 25.16 -5.28 21.51
CA GLY A 121 26.43 -5.86 21.08
C GLY A 121 26.32 -6.62 19.77
N VAL A 122 27.31 -7.47 19.51
CA VAL A 122 27.43 -8.26 18.27
C VAL A 122 27.40 -9.74 18.63
N GLY A 123 26.67 -10.53 17.84
CA GLY A 123 26.55 -11.98 17.94
C GLY A 123 25.14 -12.46 18.28
N ASN A 124 24.97 -13.77 18.21
CA ASN A 124 23.68 -14.44 18.42
C ASN A 124 23.31 -14.71 19.89
N ASN A 125 24.26 -14.50 20.81
CA ASN A 125 24.15 -14.84 22.24
C ASN A 125 24.20 -13.61 23.16
N THR A 126 23.99 -12.41 22.62
CA THR A 126 23.95 -11.17 23.40
C THR A 126 22.83 -11.22 24.44
N LYS A 127 23.06 -10.69 25.64
CA LYS A 127 22.13 -10.78 26.77
C LYS A 127 21.16 -9.61 26.77
N ALA A 128 19.97 -9.80 27.36
CA ALA A 128 19.01 -8.70 27.53
C ALA A 128 19.56 -7.60 28.47
N ALA A 129 20.43 -7.98 29.41
CA ALA A 129 21.13 -7.06 30.30
C ALA A 129 22.14 -6.16 29.57
N ASP A 130 22.58 -6.53 28.37
CA ASP A 130 23.51 -5.74 27.55
C ASP A 130 22.82 -4.58 26.82
N LYS A 131 21.57 -4.27 27.15
CA LYS A 131 20.79 -3.19 26.54
C LYS A 131 21.47 -1.85 26.78
N ASP A 132 21.75 -1.14 25.69
CA ASP A 132 22.41 0.17 25.68
C ASP A 132 21.74 1.09 24.66
N MET A 133 21.19 2.22 25.12
CA MET A 133 20.39 3.12 24.30
C MET A 133 21.26 4.06 23.45
N LEU A 134 21.14 3.97 22.13
CA LEU A 134 21.83 4.84 21.19
C LEU A 134 20.85 5.68 20.38
N THR A 135 21.22 6.91 20.03
CA THR A 135 20.52 7.69 19.01
C THR A 135 21.23 7.54 17.68
N GLN A 136 20.53 7.08 16.65
CA GLN A 136 21.03 7.00 15.28
C GLN A 136 20.47 8.14 14.44
N LYS A 137 21.38 8.91 13.85
CA LYS A 137 21.09 9.77 12.70
C LYS A 137 21.53 9.04 11.45
N ARG A 138 20.60 8.83 10.51
CA ARG A 138 20.86 8.18 9.23
C ARG A 138 20.26 9.00 8.11
N PHE A 139 21.06 9.26 7.08
CA PHE A 139 20.58 9.70 5.78
C PHE A 139 20.97 8.63 4.76
N HIS A 140 20.05 8.27 3.87
CA HIS A 140 20.30 7.26 2.86
C HIS A 140 19.70 7.63 1.50
N VAL A 141 20.35 7.17 0.45
CA VAL A 141 19.87 7.21 -0.94
C VAL A 141 20.18 5.86 -1.55
N ILE A 142 19.13 5.06 -1.72
CA ILE A 142 19.20 3.73 -2.34
C ILE A 142 18.48 3.83 -3.68
N ALA A 143 19.06 3.32 -4.75
CA ALA A 143 18.43 3.25 -6.04
C ALA A 143 18.82 1.96 -6.78
N GLY A 144 17.87 1.42 -7.54
CA GLY A 144 18.05 0.24 -8.37
C GLY A 144 17.42 0.45 -9.73
N ALA A 145 18.07 -0.08 -10.76
CA ALA A 145 17.54 -0.09 -12.11
C ALA A 145 17.77 -1.46 -12.76
N GLU A 146 16.68 -2.18 -12.99
CA GLU A 146 16.67 -3.50 -13.59
C GLU A 146 15.94 -3.50 -14.93
N LYS A 147 16.52 -4.15 -15.94
CA LYS A 147 15.94 -4.33 -17.26
C LYS A 147 15.48 -5.78 -17.43
N ALA A 148 14.27 -5.98 -17.95
CA ALA A 148 13.81 -7.30 -18.37
C ALA A 148 14.68 -7.81 -19.54
N VAL A 149 15.32 -8.97 -19.35
CA VAL A 149 16.17 -9.61 -20.38
C VAL A 149 15.55 -10.89 -20.92
N PHE A 150 14.76 -11.58 -20.10
CA PHE A 150 13.91 -12.71 -20.48
C PHE A 150 12.57 -12.56 -19.78
N THR A 151 11.60 -13.40 -20.14
CA THR A 151 10.32 -13.49 -19.44
C THR A 151 10.57 -13.71 -17.94
N HIS A 152 10.09 -12.80 -17.10
CA HIS A 152 10.24 -12.78 -15.64
C HIS A 152 11.66 -12.59 -15.10
N VAL A 153 12.69 -12.45 -15.93
CA VAL A 153 14.09 -12.26 -15.49
C VAL A 153 14.55 -10.84 -15.78
N PHE A 154 15.07 -10.19 -14.75
CA PHE A 154 15.59 -8.83 -14.81
C PHE A 154 17.04 -8.79 -14.37
N LEU A 155 17.86 -8.05 -15.11
CA LEU A 155 19.26 -7.78 -14.77
C LEU A 155 19.44 -6.29 -14.59
N GLY A 156 20.18 -5.90 -13.58
CA GLY A 156 20.33 -4.50 -13.25
C GLY A 156 21.52 -4.17 -12.37
N PHE A 157 21.44 -2.97 -11.82
CA PHE A 157 22.48 -2.40 -10.98
C PHE A 157 21.85 -1.61 -9.85
N ASN A 158 22.43 -1.76 -8.66
CA ASN A 158 22.02 -1.08 -7.44
C ASN A 158 23.14 -0.16 -6.94
N ILE A 159 22.73 0.95 -6.35
CA ILE A 159 23.57 1.88 -5.62
C ILE A 159 22.91 2.18 -4.27
N ASP A 160 23.70 2.21 -3.22
CA ASP A 160 23.25 2.50 -1.87
C ASP A 160 24.29 3.39 -1.17
N PHE A 161 23.90 4.65 -0.99
CA PHE A 161 24.65 5.61 -0.21
C PHE A 161 24.03 5.73 1.18
N GLU A 162 24.86 5.59 2.20
CA GLU A 162 24.46 5.69 3.59
C GLU A 162 25.39 6.63 4.35
N ASN A 163 24.82 7.46 5.22
CA ASN A 163 25.57 8.27 6.17
C ASN A 163 25.00 8.10 7.57
N PHE A 164 25.85 7.64 8.49
CA PHE A 164 25.48 7.39 9.88
C PHE A 164 26.17 8.36 10.82
N ALA A 165 25.48 8.71 11.91
CA ALA A 165 26.07 9.30 13.10
C ALA A 165 25.37 8.77 14.35
N PHE A 166 26.15 8.42 15.38
CA PHE A 166 25.63 7.84 16.61
C PHE A 166 25.88 8.75 17.81
N LYS A 167 24.93 8.78 18.74
CA LYS A 167 25.08 9.37 20.06
C LYS A 167 24.79 8.30 21.11
N ASP A 168 25.75 8.07 21.99
CA ASP A 168 25.60 7.25 23.19
C ASP A 168 24.72 8.01 24.20
N ASN A 169 23.55 7.45 24.54
CA ASN A 169 22.66 8.04 25.54
C ASN A 169 22.87 7.41 26.94
N GLN A 170 23.69 6.35 27.06
CA GLN A 170 23.96 5.65 28.31
C GLN A 170 25.48 5.39 28.47
N PRO A 171 26.25 6.42 28.84
CA PRO A 171 27.68 6.29 29.07
C PRO A 171 28.00 5.17 30.09
N GLY A 172 28.99 4.34 29.77
CA GLY A 172 29.36 3.17 30.58
C GLY A 172 28.65 1.87 30.17
N GLY A 173 27.69 1.93 29.24
CA GLY A 173 27.10 0.74 28.62
C GLY A 173 28.06 0.01 27.68
N ILE A 174 27.62 -1.11 27.11
CA ILE A 174 28.43 -1.96 26.23
C ILE A 174 28.97 -1.23 24.98
N PHE A 175 28.28 -0.19 24.52
CA PHE A 175 28.71 0.66 23.41
C PHE A 175 29.93 1.51 23.78
N SER A 176 30.17 1.71 25.07
CA SER A 176 31.36 2.42 25.56
C SER A 176 32.66 1.65 25.35
N ASN A 177 32.61 0.38 24.95
CA ASN A 177 33.78 -0.38 24.53
C ASN A 177 34.49 0.30 23.35
N GLN A 178 35.82 0.44 23.45
CA GLN A 178 36.67 1.11 22.45
C GLN A 178 36.51 0.51 21.05
N ALA A 179 36.22 -0.79 20.93
CA ALA A 179 35.99 -1.47 19.65
C ALA A 179 34.78 -0.91 18.87
N PHE A 180 33.76 -0.40 19.58
CA PHE A 180 32.58 0.21 18.96
C PHE A 180 32.72 1.73 18.86
N ARG A 181 33.35 2.37 19.85
CA ARG A 181 33.59 3.83 19.86
C ARG A 181 34.51 4.30 18.74
N ALA A 182 35.42 3.48 18.23
CA ALA A 182 36.33 3.86 17.15
C ALA A 182 35.61 4.15 15.80
N ASN A 183 34.35 3.72 15.63
CA ASN A 183 33.58 3.88 14.40
C ASN A 183 32.20 4.52 14.70
N GLN A 184 32.17 5.81 15.04
CA GLN A 184 30.92 6.53 15.41
C GLN A 184 30.00 6.90 14.23
N GLY A 185 30.17 6.24 13.09
CA GLY A 185 29.40 6.47 11.86
C GLY A 185 30.31 6.83 10.69
N GLY A 186 29.75 7.51 9.70
CA GLY A 186 30.43 7.87 8.46
C GLY A 186 29.62 7.52 7.22
N GLY A 187 30.12 7.99 6.08
CA GLY A 187 29.54 7.78 4.76
C GLY A 187 30.07 6.51 4.08
N THR A 188 29.19 5.66 3.59
CA THR A 188 29.53 4.48 2.77
C THR A 188 28.78 4.51 1.45
N LEU A 189 29.40 3.94 0.43
CA LEU A 189 28.78 3.71 -0.88
C LEU A 189 28.89 2.23 -1.24
N LEU A 190 27.75 1.57 -1.38
CA LEU A 190 27.62 0.26 -2.01
C LEU A 190 27.20 0.45 -3.46
N TYR A 191 27.78 -0.33 -4.37
CA TYR A 191 27.26 -0.47 -5.71
C TYR A 191 27.57 -1.85 -6.29
N GLY A 192 26.66 -2.38 -7.10
CA GLY A 192 26.87 -3.67 -7.75
C GLY A 192 25.64 -4.22 -8.46
N PRO A 193 25.75 -5.42 -9.05
CA PRO A 193 24.71 -5.98 -9.89
C PRO A 193 23.48 -6.45 -9.09
N SER A 194 22.35 -6.52 -9.78
CA SER A 194 21.12 -7.16 -9.31
C SER A 194 20.56 -8.13 -10.36
N VAL A 195 19.99 -9.22 -9.88
CA VAL A 195 19.28 -10.24 -10.66
C VAL A 195 17.97 -10.53 -9.97
N ILE A 196 16.87 -10.34 -10.69
CA ILE A 196 15.52 -10.59 -10.18
C ILE A 196 14.83 -11.61 -11.07
N PHE A 197 14.23 -12.63 -10.46
CA PHE A 197 13.19 -13.43 -11.08
C PHE A 197 11.85 -13.11 -10.40
N ASP A 198 10.84 -12.71 -11.17
CA ASP A 198 9.52 -12.39 -10.62
C ASP A 198 8.38 -12.77 -11.58
N ASN A 199 7.79 -13.94 -11.34
CA ASN A 199 6.59 -14.44 -12.02
C ASN A 199 5.33 -14.40 -11.14
N ARG A 200 5.36 -13.62 -10.06
CA ARG A 200 4.19 -13.46 -9.18
C ARG A 200 3.03 -12.87 -9.96
N ASN A 201 1.83 -13.39 -9.72
CA ASN A 201 0.61 -12.92 -10.35
C ASN A 201 0.30 -11.44 -10.04
N THR A 202 0.58 -10.99 -8.82
CA THR A 202 0.57 -9.58 -8.42
C THR A 202 1.72 -9.32 -7.45
N ASN A 203 2.23 -8.09 -7.42
CA ASN A 203 3.32 -7.67 -6.52
C ASN A 203 2.81 -7.15 -5.15
N THR A 204 1.51 -6.91 -4.99
CA THR A 204 0.87 -6.39 -3.76
C THR A 204 0.24 -7.49 -2.89
N TYR A 205 -0.60 -8.35 -3.48
CA TYR A 205 -1.25 -9.47 -2.79
C TYR A 205 -1.09 -10.76 -3.60
N THR A 206 0.12 -11.30 -3.61
CA THR A 206 0.47 -12.48 -4.40
C THR A 206 -0.30 -13.72 -3.92
N LEU A 207 -0.95 -14.42 -4.85
CA LEU A 207 -1.63 -15.69 -4.62
C LEU A 207 -0.79 -16.88 -5.11
N ASN A 208 -0.11 -16.70 -6.25
CA ASN A 208 0.72 -17.71 -6.89
C ASN A 208 1.96 -17.07 -7.50
N GLY A 209 3.05 -17.83 -7.51
CA GLY A 209 4.30 -17.48 -8.17
C GLY A 209 5.45 -17.33 -7.20
N LEU A 210 6.58 -16.88 -7.74
CA LEU A 210 7.88 -16.88 -7.12
C LEU A 210 8.57 -15.55 -7.38
N TYR A 211 9.23 -15.04 -6.35
CA TYR A 211 10.12 -13.89 -6.40
C TYR A 211 11.47 -14.31 -5.83
N ALA A 212 12.53 -14.11 -6.60
CA ALA A 212 13.89 -14.28 -6.14
C ALA A 212 14.69 -13.03 -6.53
N ASN A 213 15.39 -12.44 -5.58
CA ASN A 213 16.26 -11.29 -5.80
C ASN A 213 17.63 -11.60 -5.22
N LEU A 214 18.63 -11.62 -6.08
CA LEU A 214 20.03 -11.64 -5.72
C LEU A 214 20.63 -10.29 -6.06
N ASN A 215 21.13 -9.57 -5.07
CA ASN A 215 21.87 -8.34 -5.28
C ASN A 215 23.06 -8.26 -4.33
N GLY A 216 24.05 -7.47 -4.72
CA GLY A 216 25.24 -7.31 -3.90
C GLY A 216 26.27 -6.46 -4.62
N GLY A 217 27.33 -6.12 -3.93
CA GLY A 217 28.30 -5.19 -4.46
C GLY A 217 29.47 -4.93 -3.54
N ILE A 218 30.31 -4.02 -4.01
CA ILE A 218 31.48 -3.52 -3.28
C ILE A 218 31.00 -2.38 -2.39
N VAL A 219 31.42 -2.38 -1.13
CA VAL A 219 31.20 -1.28 -0.19
C VAL A 219 32.50 -0.49 -0.06
N ASN A 220 32.47 0.77 -0.44
CA ASN A 220 33.58 1.71 -0.28
C ASN A 220 33.29 2.69 0.87
N ASN A 221 34.33 2.99 1.63
CA ASN A 221 34.33 4.13 2.55
C ASN A 221 34.31 5.44 1.75
N LEU A 222 33.56 6.45 2.22
CA LEU A 222 33.59 7.80 1.67
C LEU A 222 34.21 8.80 2.65
N TYR A 223 33.72 8.84 3.90
CA TYR A 223 34.26 9.73 4.93
C TYR A 223 33.95 9.22 6.33
N ARG A 224 34.86 9.46 7.28
CA ARG A 224 34.73 9.15 8.72
C ARG A 224 34.48 7.66 9.05
N THR A 225 34.65 6.77 8.08
CA THR A 225 34.62 5.31 8.22
C THR A 225 35.88 4.71 7.58
N ASN A 226 36.36 3.60 8.12
CA ASN A 226 37.55 2.89 7.62
C ASN A 226 37.20 1.53 6.99
N TYR A 227 35.95 1.33 6.59
CA TYR A 227 35.46 0.06 6.06
C TYR A 227 35.45 0.01 4.54
N ASN A 228 36.16 -0.96 3.97
CA ASN A 228 35.98 -1.40 2.60
C ASN A 228 35.70 -2.90 2.60
N GLY A 229 34.73 -3.34 1.80
CA GLY A 229 34.26 -4.71 1.84
C GLY A 229 33.24 -5.00 0.77
N GLY A 230 32.32 -5.91 1.08
CA GLY A 230 31.23 -6.25 0.18
C GLY A 230 29.97 -6.60 0.94
N TYR A 231 28.87 -6.65 0.22
CA TYR A 231 27.56 -7.04 0.72
C TYR A 231 26.87 -7.89 -0.33
N VAL A 232 26.15 -8.92 0.12
CA VAL A 232 25.28 -9.73 -0.72
C VAL A 232 23.99 -9.99 0.02
N ASN A 233 22.88 -9.87 -0.69
CA ASN A 233 21.54 -10.15 -0.24
C ASN A 233 20.84 -11.09 -1.22
N PHE A 234 20.26 -12.15 -0.65
CA PHE A 234 19.38 -13.06 -1.33
C PHE A 234 18.01 -13.05 -0.62
N ASP A 235 16.96 -12.72 -1.38
CA ASP A 235 15.57 -12.72 -0.94
C ASP A 235 14.78 -13.68 -1.84
N PHE A 236 14.14 -14.66 -1.22
CA PHE A 236 13.35 -15.69 -1.90
C PHE A 236 11.95 -15.76 -1.32
N ARG A 237 10.94 -15.70 -2.18
CA ARG A 237 9.52 -15.76 -1.78
C ARG A 237 8.76 -16.66 -2.74
N GLN A 238 8.04 -17.63 -2.21
CA GLN A 238 7.17 -18.51 -3.00
C GLN A 238 5.76 -18.47 -2.47
N PHE A 239 4.79 -18.45 -3.37
CA PHE A 239 3.36 -18.41 -3.06
C PHE A 239 2.66 -19.54 -3.81
N ASN A 240 1.92 -20.36 -3.08
CA ASN A 240 1.14 -21.46 -3.61
C ASN A 240 -0.32 -21.31 -3.13
N SER A 241 -1.24 -21.12 -4.07
CA SER A 241 -2.68 -21.11 -3.80
C SER A 241 -3.15 -22.55 -3.61
N LEU A 242 -3.42 -22.94 -2.37
CA LEU A 242 -3.90 -24.28 -2.03
C LEU A 242 -5.40 -24.43 -2.37
N SER A 243 -6.16 -23.34 -2.31
CA SER A 243 -7.57 -23.28 -2.73
C SER A 243 -7.99 -21.83 -3.02
N LYS A 244 -9.25 -21.59 -3.38
CA LYS A 244 -9.81 -20.22 -3.51
C LYS A 244 -9.70 -19.37 -2.23
N LYS A 245 -9.59 -20.02 -1.06
CA LYS A 245 -9.52 -19.34 0.26
C LYS A 245 -8.16 -19.43 0.95
N PHE A 246 -7.28 -20.36 0.54
CA PHE A 246 -6.03 -20.61 1.24
C PHE A 246 -4.82 -20.38 0.34
N VAL A 247 -3.86 -19.60 0.83
CA VAL A 247 -2.56 -19.39 0.20
C VAL A 247 -1.46 -19.72 1.21
N LEU A 248 -0.53 -20.58 0.82
CA LEU A 248 0.67 -20.88 1.57
C LEU A 248 1.84 -20.11 0.96
N ALA A 249 2.54 -19.34 1.78
CA ALA A 249 3.69 -18.55 1.38
C ALA A 249 4.94 -19.00 2.15
N PHE A 250 6.08 -18.98 1.47
CA PHE A 250 7.40 -19.19 2.05
C PHE A 250 8.26 -17.96 1.76
N ASN A 251 9.04 -17.54 2.75
CA ASN A 251 9.98 -16.42 2.66
C ASN A 251 11.33 -16.86 3.24
N GLY A 252 12.40 -16.69 2.48
CA GLY A 252 13.78 -16.95 2.89
C GLY A 252 14.64 -15.73 2.62
N SER A 253 15.47 -15.35 3.58
CA SER A 253 16.45 -14.28 3.42
C SER A 253 17.82 -14.75 3.87
N TYR A 254 18.83 -14.45 3.07
CA TYR A 254 20.22 -14.64 3.40
C TYR A 254 21.00 -13.38 3.05
N GLN A 255 21.64 -12.76 4.04
CA GLN A 255 22.47 -11.57 3.83
C GLN A 255 23.83 -11.79 4.48
N PHE A 256 24.90 -11.33 3.82
CA PHE A 256 26.24 -11.39 4.37
C PHE A 256 27.11 -10.20 3.98
N THR A 257 28.06 -9.88 4.86
CA THR A 257 29.05 -8.82 4.67
C THR A 257 30.48 -9.35 4.62
N LEU A 258 31.19 -8.96 3.57
CA LEU A 258 32.58 -9.32 3.30
C LEU A 258 33.53 -8.20 3.73
N GLY A 259 34.79 -8.53 3.99
CA GLY A 259 35.80 -7.56 4.43
C GLY A 259 36.20 -7.72 5.90
N ASN A 260 37.20 -6.95 6.32
CA ASN A 260 37.73 -6.98 7.68
C ASN A 260 37.21 -5.77 8.48
N ARG A 261 37.04 -5.93 9.79
CA ARG A 261 36.65 -4.84 10.70
C ARG A 261 35.34 -4.13 10.33
N THR A 262 34.33 -4.90 9.89
CA THR A 262 32.99 -4.37 9.57
C THR A 262 32.41 -3.58 10.76
N PRO A 263 32.09 -2.28 10.58
CA PRO A 263 31.45 -1.50 11.62
C PRO A 263 30.12 -2.10 12.04
N PHE A 264 29.80 -2.01 13.33
CA PHE A 264 28.61 -2.65 13.92
C PHE A 264 27.28 -2.20 13.30
N TYR A 265 27.25 -1.03 12.65
CA TYR A 265 26.08 -0.47 11.96
C TYR A 265 25.91 -0.97 10.51
N LEU A 266 26.93 -1.64 9.95
CA LEU A 266 26.83 -2.34 8.66
C LEU A 266 26.60 -3.85 8.82
N LEU A 267 26.59 -4.34 10.06
CA LEU A 267 26.28 -5.74 10.35
C LEU A 267 24.79 -6.02 10.12
N GLN A 268 24.52 -7.27 9.76
CA GLN A 268 23.17 -7.73 9.44
C GLN A 268 22.36 -7.85 10.72
N THR A 269 21.12 -7.35 10.67
CA THR A 269 20.26 -7.24 11.86
C THR A 269 19.16 -8.28 11.85
N PHE A 270 18.93 -8.87 13.01
CA PHE A 270 17.87 -9.84 13.23
C PHE A 270 16.55 -9.16 13.60
N GLY A 271 15.47 -9.57 12.95
CA GLY A 271 14.12 -9.03 13.18
C GLY A 271 13.86 -7.73 12.43
N ASN A 272 12.76 -7.70 11.68
CA ASN A 272 12.19 -6.50 11.09
C ASN A 272 10.66 -6.65 10.93
N ASP A 273 10.02 -5.74 10.21
CA ASP A 273 8.59 -5.75 9.91
C ASP A 273 8.15 -6.88 8.96
N GLN A 274 9.08 -7.47 8.19
CA GLN A 274 8.80 -8.51 7.20
C GLN A 274 9.16 -9.93 7.66
N LEU A 275 10.27 -10.11 8.37
CA LEU A 275 10.88 -11.40 8.71
C LEU A 275 11.39 -11.40 10.16
N MET A 276 11.30 -12.55 10.83
CA MET A 276 11.63 -12.69 12.26
C MET A 276 10.89 -11.68 13.15
N ARG A 277 9.62 -11.39 12.81
CA ARG A 277 8.72 -10.54 13.59
C ARG A 277 8.60 -11.05 15.03
N GLY A 278 8.49 -10.11 15.98
CA GLY A 278 8.46 -10.38 17.42
C GLY A 278 9.80 -10.14 18.12
N TYR A 279 10.92 -10.18 17.38
CA TYR A 279 12.21 -9.71 17.89
C TYR A 279 12.33 -8.20 17.70
N TYR A 280 12.89 -7.52 18.70
CA TYR A 280 13.27 -6.12 18.57
C TYR A 280 14.31 -5.98 17.44
N GLY A 281 14.10 -5.04 16.52
CA GLY A 281 14.96 -4.89 15.35
C GLY A 281 16.42 -4.64 15.73
N GLY A 282 17.32 -5.53 15.29
CA GLY A 282 18.74 -5.45 15.65
C GLY A 282 19.07 -5.95 17.06
N ARG A 283 18.15 -6.66 17.73
CA ARG A 283 18.39 -7.36 19.01
C ARG A 283 19.60 -8.30 18.94
N PHE A 284 19.74 -8.98 17.81
CA PHE A 284 20.94 -9.71 17.43
C PHE A 284 21.46 -9.12 16.13
N ARG A 285 22.78 -9.07 15.98
CA ARG A 285 23.42 -8.66 14.74
C ARG A 285 24.74 -9.37 14.57
N ASP A 286 25.10 -9.70 13.35
CA ASP A 286 26.41 -10.25 13.03
C ASP A 286 26.69 -10.10 11.52
N ARG A 287 27.81 -10.61 11.04
CA ARG A 287 28.22 -10.49 9.64
C ARG A 287 27.22 -11.11 8.67
N ASN A 288 26.58 -12.20 9.07
CA ASN A 288 25.63 -12.93 8.25
C ASN A 288 24.32 -13.11 9.02
N ILE A 289 23.22 -13.13 8.28
CA ILE A 289 21.90 -13.53 8.76
C ILE A 289 21.31 -14.53 7.78
N VAL A 290 20.72 -15.59 8.31
CA VAL A 290 19.82 -16.48 7.57
C VAL A 290 18.50 -16.56 8.32
N ALA A 291 17.40 -16.43 7.61
CA ALA A 291 16.07 -16.52 8.18
C ALA A 291 15.08 -17.10 7.18
N PHE A 292 14.12 -17.87 7.69
CA PHE A 292 13.08 -18.54 6.94
C PHE A 292 11.75 -18.39 7.67
N GLN A 293 10.66 -18.20 6.92
CA GLN A 293 9.32 -18.06 7.46
C GLN A 293 8.29 -18.67 6.51
N SER A 294 7.34 -19.43 7.05
CA SER A 294 6.13 -19.85 6.36
C SER A 294 4.93 -19.04 6.87
N GLU A 295 4.01 -18.74 5.96
CA GLU A 295 2.81 -17.95 6.25
C GLU A 295 1.59 -18.59 5.56
N LEU A 296 0.57 -18.95 6.33
CA LEU A 296 -0.72 -19.43 5.83
C LEU A 296 -1.73 -18.29 5.88
N ARG A 297 -2.35 -18.00 4.74
CA ARG A 297 -3.36 -16.96 4.58
C ARG A 297 -4.72 -17.60 4.33
N TYR A 298 -5.72 -17.20 5.11
CA TYR A 298 -7.11 -17.57 4.95
C TYR A 298 -7.96 -16.35 4.56
N ARG A 299 -8.56 -16.39 3.38
CA ARG A 299 -9.42 -15.32 2.85
C ARG A 299 -10.79 -15.36 3.53
N LEU A 300 -11.04 -14.40 4.42
CA LEU A 300 -12.31 -14.23 5.14
C LEU A 300 -13.37 -13.58 4.25
N SER A 301 -12.96 -12.59 3.45
CA SER A 301 -13.80 -11.89 2.48
C SER A 301 -12.97 -11.46 1.27
N ASP A 302 -13.59 -10.77 0.31
CA ASP A 302 -12.86 -10.33 -0.88
C ASP A 302 -11.70 -9.39 -0.57
N ARG A 303 -11.77 -8.67 0.56
CA ARG A 303 -10.77 -7.68 0.97
C ARG A 303 -9.99 -8.05 2.22
N ILE A 304 -10.49 -8.95 3.06
CA ILE A 304 -9.89 -9.26 4.36
C ILE A 304 -9.41 -10.72 4.37
N ALA A 305 -8.17 -10.94 4.84
CA ALA A 305 -7.63 -12.25 5.09
C ALA A 305 -7.05 -12.35 6.51
N ALA A 306 -7.27 -13.47 7.18
CA ALA A 306 -6.55 -13.84 8.39
C ALA A 306 -5.25 -14.56 8.02
N VAL A 307 -4.23 -14.41 8.86
CA VAL A 307 -2.89 -14.91 8.60
C VAL A 307 -2.32 -15.53 9.86
N GLY A 308 -1.69 -16.70 9.72
CA GLY A 308 -0.79 -17.28 10.71
C GLY A 308 0.59 -17.50 10.10
N PHE A 309 1.66 -17.25 10.84
CA PHE A 309 3.03 -17.48 10.38
C PHE A 309 3.91 -18.09 11.46
N GLY A 310 4.91 -18.82 11.01
CA GLY A 310 5.98 -19.39 11.82
C GLY A 310 7.30 -19.33 11.07
N GLY A 311 8.40 -19.12 11.77
CA GLY A 311 9.71 -18.97 11.17
C GLY A 311 10.84 -19.22 12.13
N THR A 312 12.05 -19.18 11.58
CA THR A 312 13.29 -19.38 12.32
C THR A 312 14.45 -18.70 11.62
N GLY A 313 15.49 -18.35 12.37
CA GLY A 313 16.69 -17.76 11.81
C GLY A 313 17.80 -17.58 12.82
N THR A 314 18.98 -17.21 12.35
CA THR A 314 20.12 -16.87 13.22
C THR A 314 21.00 -15.82 12.55
N VAL A 315 21.73 -15.07 13.38
CA VAL A 315 22.93 -14.34 12.93
C VAL A 315 24.17 -15.15 13.27
N TYR A 316 25.24 -15.00 12.49
CA TYR A 316 26.52 -15.65 12.75
C TYR A 316 27.69 -14.95 12.05
N ASN A 317 28.91 -15.18 12.54
CA ASN A 317 30.13 -14.58 11.98
C ASN A 317 30.81 -15.47 10.92
N LYS A 318 31.27 -16.66 11.31
CA LYS A 318 32.00 -17.59 10.43
C LYS A 318 31.26 -18.90 10.20
N ASN A 319 30.89 -19.59 11.29
CA ASN A 319 30.28 -20.90 11.23
C ASN A 319 28.78 -20.80 11.49
N PHE A 320 27.98 -21.33 10.57
CA PHE A 320 26.56 -21.53 10.77
C PHE A 320 26.32 -22.72 11.71
N ASN A 321 25.35 -22.59 12.62
CA ASN A 321 24.97 -23.65 13.55
C ASN A 321 23.44 -23.73 13.65
N LEU A 322 22.88 -24.88 13.27
CA LEU A 322 21.43 -25.14 13.33
C LEU A 322 20.86 -25.04 14.76
N ASN A 323 21.65 -25.36 15.78
CA ASN A 323 21.22 -25.30 17.19
C ASN A 323 21.10 -23.86 17.72
N GLN A 324 21.55 -22.86 16.93
CA GLN A 324 21.47 -21.44 17.28
C GLN A 324 20.29 -20.72 16.63
N LEU A 325 19.48 -21.45 15.87
CA LEU A 325 18.24 -20.96 15.27
C LEU A 325 17.24 -20.51 16.34
N LYS A 326 16.71 -19.30 16.17
CA LYS A 326 15.71 -18.71 17.06
C LYS A 326 14.35 -18.76 16.37
N PRO A 327 13.31 -19.32 17.02
CA PRO A 327 11.99 -19.41 16.42
C PRO A 327 11.24 -18.08 16.51
N ASN A 328 10.27 -17.87 15.61
CA ASN A 328 9.24 -16.84 15.75
C ASN A 328 7.89 -17.37 15.23
N TYR A 329 6.80 -16.84 15.75
CA TYR A 329 5.45 -17.13 15.24
C TYR A 329 4.51 -15.98 15.56
N GLY A 330 3.38 -15.93 14.88
CA GLY A 330 2.35 -14.93 15.12
C GLY A 330 1.20 -15.03 14.13
N GLY A 331 0.30 -14.05 14.19
CA GLY A 331 -0.82 -13.95 13.27
C GLY A 331 -1.27 -12.51 13.10
N GLY A 332 -2.19 -12.28 12.17
CA GLY A 332 -2.71 -10.95 11.89
C GLY A 332 -3.78 -10.94 10.80
N LEU A 333 -4.23 -9.74 10.46
CA LEU A 333 -5.16 -9.49 9.37
C LEU A 333 -4.44 -8.78 8.21
N ARG A 334 -4.86 -9.08 6.98
CA ARG A 334 -4.45 -8.38 5.77
C ARG A 334 -5.67 -7.77 5.11
N TYR A 335 -5.48 -6.57 4.58
CA TYR A 335 -6.47 -5.86 3.78
C TYR A 335 -5.92 -5.66 2.36
N THR A 336 -6.69 -6.03 1.33
CA THR A 336 -6.39 -5.68 -0.07
C THR A 336 -7.37 -4.64 -0.60
N GLN A 337 -6.85 -3.74 -1.43
CA GLN A 337 -7.62 -2.71 -2.15
C GLN A 337 -8.05 -3.13 -3.55
N ASP A 338 -7.70 -4.35 -3.98
CA ASP A 338 -8.11 -4.86 -5.28
C ASP A 338 -9.64 -4.81 -5.43
N TYR A 339 -10.09 -4.60 -6.67
CA TYR A 339 -11.52 -4.54 -6.97
C TYR A 339 -12.21 -5.83 -6.53
N ALA A 340 -13.17 -5.67 -5.63
CA ALA A 340 -14.07 -6.72 -5.21
C ALA A 340 -15.39 -6.54 -5.96
N TRP A 341 -15.95 -7.63 -6.47
CA TRP A 341 -17.33 -7.70 -6.95
C TRP A 341 -18.14 -8.55 -5.97
N LEU A 342 -19.45 -8.35 -5.93
CA LEU A 342 -20.31 -9.29 -5.20
C LEU A 342 -20.29 -10.62 -5.93
N SER A 343 -19.92 -11.71 -5.24
CA SER A 343 -19.82 -13.06 -5.81
C SER A 343 -21.09 -13.53 -6.54
N LYS A 344 -22.27 -13.01 -6.16
CA LYS A 344 -23.53 -13.25 -6.90
C LYS A 344 -23.49 -12.83 -8.38
N TYR A 345 -22.58 -11.94 -8.76
CA TYR A 345 -22.41 -11.50 -10.14
C TYR A 345 -21.41 -12.36 -10.94
N GLY A 346 -20.59 -13.20 -10.31
CA GLY A 346 -19.67 -14.09 -11.04
C GLY A 346 -18.55 -14.62 -10.16
N ASP A 347 -17.91 -15.69 -10.63
CA ASP A 347 -16.77 -16.32 -9.96
C ASP A 347 -15.41 -15.73 -10.38
N SER A 348 -15.41 -14.85 -11.39
CA SER A 348 -14.23 -14.14 -11.89
C SER A 348 -14.55 -12.66 -12.18
N PRO A 349 -13.54 -11.77 -12.24
CA PRO A 349 -13.76 -10.37 -12.62
C PRO A 349 -14.46 -10.22 -13.97
N GLU A 350 -14.10 -11.06 -14.95
CA GLU A 350 -14.63 -11.01 -16.31
C GLU A 350 -16.10 -11.45 -16.34
N THR A 351 -16.43 -12.56 -15.67
CA THR A 351 -17.82 -13.04 -15.57
C THR A 351 -18.70 -12.05 -14.81
N ALA A 352 -18.17 -11.47 -13.73
CA ALA A 352 -18.86 -10.43 -12.98
C ALA A 352 -19.09 -9.15 -13.79
N PHE A 353 -18.07 -8.71 -14.53
CA PHE A 353 -18.18 -7.56 -15.41
C PHE A 353 -19.23 -7.78 -16.49
N GLN A 354 -19.17 -8.92 -17.20
CA GLN A 354 -20.14 -9.24 -18.26
C GLN A 354 -21.57 -9.35 -17.72
N LYS A 355 -21.77 -9.96 -16.55
CA LYS A 355 -23.10 -10.05 -15.94
C LYS A 355 -23.65 -8.68 -15.53
N VAL A 356 -22.82 -7.83 -14.90
CA VAL A 356 -23.23 -6.46 -14.54
C VAL A 356 -23.51 -5.62 -15.78
N LEU A 357 -22.70 -5.74 -16.84
CA LEU A 357 -22.93 -5.06 -18.11
C LEU A 357 -24.27 -5.48 -18.73
N ALA A 358 -24.57 -6.78 -18.76
CA ALA A 358 -25.85 -7.28 -19.25
C ALA A 358 -27.04 -6.72 -18.45
N ILE A 359 -26.92 -6.66 -17.12
CA ILE A 359 -27.91 -6.05 -16.22
C ILE A 359 -28.12 -4.56 -16.55
N ILE A 360 -27.04 -3.80 -16.74
CA ILE A 360 -27.13 -2.37 -17.09
C ILE A 360 -27.84 -2.18 -18.45
N VAL A 361 -27.48 -2.98 -19.45
CA VAL A 361 -28.12 -2.95 -20.77
C VAL A 361 -29.61 -3.30 -20.68
N GLN A 362 -29.98 -4.28 -19.85
CA GLN A 362 -31.38 -4.64 -19.61
C GLN A 362 -32.15 -3.46 -18.99
N ILE A 363 -31.60 -2.80 -17.98
CA ILE A 363 -32.21 -1.62 -17.35
C ILE A 363 -32.40 -0.49 -18.36
N ALA A 364 -31.37 -0.21 -19.16
CA ALA A 364 -31.43 0.86 -20.16
C ALA A 364 -32.50 0.59 -21.24
N LYS A 365 -32.61 -0.67 -21.71
CA LYS A 365 -33.66 -1.07 -22.67
C LYS A 365 -35.05 -0.98 -22.05
N ALA A 366 -35.22 -1.46 -20.82
CA ALA A 366 -36.49 -1.39 -20.10
C ALA A 366 -36.91 0.07 -19.86
N ALA A 367 -35.98 0.95 -19.50
CA ALA A 367 -36.25 2.37 -19.33
C ALA A 367 -36.71 3.06 -20.62
N ARG A 368 -36.07 2.75 -21.77
CA ARG A 368 -36.51 3.27 -23.08
C ARG A 368 -37.89 2.76 -23.48
N ALA A 369 -38.25 1.53 -23.09
CA ALA A 369 -39.55 0.94 -23.36
C ALA A 369 -40.64 1.35 -22.35
N GLY A 370 -40.29 2.10 -21.30
CA GLY A 370 -41.21 2.42 -20.20
C GLY A 370 -41.57 1.23 -19.30
N ASP A 371 -40.83 0.12 -19.37
CA ASP A 371 -41.05 -1.08 -18.58
C ASP A 371 -40.44 -0.95 -17.17
N LEU A 372 -41.16 -0.25 -16.30
CA LEU A 372 -40.77 -0.06 -14.90
C LEU A 372 -40.80 -1.36 -14.08
N GLY A 373 -41.54 -2.38 -14.54
CA GLY A 373 -41.63 -3.69 -13.89
C GLY A 373 -40.30 -4.43 -13.95
N THR A 374 -39.71 -4.52 -15.14
CA THR A 374 -38.38 -5.11 -15.32
C THR A 374 -37.31 -4.35 -14.54
N ILE A 375 -37.37 -3.01 -14.50
CA ILE A 375 -36.43 -2.20 -13.70
C ILE A 375 -36.56 -2.54 -12.20
N GLU A 376 -37.78 -2.73 -11.70
CA GLU A 376 -38.02 -3.05 -10.29
C GLU A 376 -37.46 -4.43 -9.91
N THR A 377 -37.60 -5.45 -10.76
CA THR A 377 -37.14 -6.82 -10.43
C THR A 377 -35.66 -7.08 -10.73
N THR A 378 -35.01 -6.20 -11.51
CA THR A 378 -33.60 -6.40 -11.88
C THR A 378 -32.67 -6.39 -10.65
N ASP A 379 -31.79 -7.39 -10.57
CA ASP A 379 -30.84 -7.57 -9.47
C ASP A 379 -29.65 -6.59 -9.55
N LEU A 380 -29.93 -5.33 -9.22
CA LEU A 380 -28.94 -4.29 -9.01
C LEU A 380 -29.40 -3.40 -7.84
N GLY A 381 -28.46 -2.74 -7.16
CA GLY A 381 -28.80 -1.87 -6.03
C GLY A 381 -29.90 -0.86 -6.38
N THR A 382 -30.92 -0.73 -5.53
CA THR A 382 -32.16 0.00 -5.82
C THR A 382 -31.92 1.43 -6.34
N VAL A 383 -31.09 2.22 -5.66
CA VAL A 383 -30.80 3.59 -6.12
C VAL A 383 -30.06 3.58 -7.46
N THR A 384 -29.12 2.64 -7.64
CA THR A 384 -28.31 2.53 -8.86
C THR A 384 -29.15 2.19 -10.08
N LYS A 385 -30.04 1.19 -9.99
CA LYS A 385 -30.90 0.80 -11.11
C LYS A 385 -31.84 1.93 -11.53
N TRP A 386 -32.45 2.64 -10.57
CA TRP A 386 -33.35 3.76 -10.87
C TRP A 386 -32.62 4.99 -11.45
N LYS A 387 -31.37 5.24 -11.03
CA LYS A 387 -30.51 6.27 -11.66
C LYS A 387 -30.18 5.94 -13.11
N ILE A 388 -29.76 4.70 -13.38
CA ILE A 388 -29.48 4.26 -14.75
C ILE A 388 -30.74 4.38 -15.58
N ALA A 389 -31.87 3.89 -15.08
CA ALA A 389 -33.14 3.96 -15.78
C ALA A 389 -33.53 5.42 -16.10
N PHE A 390 -33.39 6.35 -15.16
CA PHE A 390 -33.62 7.78 -15.39
C PHE A 390 -32.73 8.38 -16.49
N LEU A 391 -31.46 7.99 -16.55
CA LEU A 391 -30.52 8.49 -17.57
C LEU A 391 -30.81 7.94 -18.97
N TYR A 392 -31.37 6.73 -19.06
CA TYR A 392 -31.61 6.04 -20.33
C TYR A 392 -33.07 6.02 -20.77
N GLN A 393 -34.00 6.61 -20.00
CA GLN A 393 -35.41 6.75 -20.42
C GLN A 393 -35.54 7.56 -21.71
N ASP A 394 -36.68 7.43 -22.40
CA ASP A 394 -36.97 8.26 -23.58
C ASP A 394 -37.12 9.74 -23.17
N PRO A 395 -36.26 10.65 -23.65
CA PRO A 395 -36.36 12.07 -23.32
C PRO A 395 -37.65 12.72 -23.80
N LYS A 396 -38.28 12.17 -24.85
CA LYS A 396 -39.55 12.69 -25.39
C LYS A 396 -40.75 12.23 -24.56
N ASN A 397 -40.64 11.06 -23.94
CA ASN A 397 -41.70 10.43 -23.16
C ASN A 397 -41.14 9.93 -21.81
N PRO A 398 -40.75 10.84 -20.91
CA PRO A 398 -40.16 10.43 -19.63
C PRO A 398 -41.20 9.69 -18.78
N CYS A 399 -40.74 8.66 -18.08
CA CYS A 399 -41.56 7.83 -17.19
C CYS A 399 -40.94 7.65 -15.79
N ILE A 400 -39.78 8.27 -15.54
CA ILE A 400 -39.02 8.13 -14.29
C ILE A 400 -38.63 9.51 -13.78
N LEU A 401 -38.93 9.78 -12.51
CA LEU A 401 -38.57 11.00 -11.81
C LEU A 401 -37.12 10.97 -11.31
N PRO A 402 -36.50 12.14 -11.09
CA PRO A 402 -35.17 12.25 -10.49
C PRO A 402 -35.14 11.94 -8.97
N ILE A 403 -35.97 11.01 -8.50
CA ILE A 403 -36.07 10.57 -7.10
C ILE A 403 -35.95 9.04 -7.06
N PHE A 404 -34.82 8.54 -6.55
CA PHE A 404 -34.42 7.13 -6.74
C PHE A 404 -34.45 6.28 -5.46
N LYS A 405 -34.52 6.92 -4.30
CA LYS A 405 -34.64 6.23 -3.01
C LYS A 405 -36.10 5.86 -2.78
N LYS A 406 -36.34 4.59 -2.43
CA LYS A 406 -37.70 4.09 -2.17
C LYS A 406 -38.35 4.85 -1.03
N GLU A 407 -37.58 5.10 0.02
CA GLU A 407 -38.02 5.78 1.24
C GLU A 407 -38.44 7.22 0.94
N SER A 408 -37.74 7.90 0.04
CA SER A 408 -38.07 9.25 -0.40
C SER A 408 -39.40 9.29 -1.17
N LEU A 409 -39.63 8.34 -2.09
CA LEU A 409 -40.91 8.21 -2.78
C LEU A 409 -42.05 7.86 -1.81
N GLN A 410 -41.80 6.96 -0.85
CA GLN A 410 -42.78 6.57 0.16
C GLN A 410 -43.18 7.74 1.07
N ALA A 411 -42.23 8.62 1.42
CA ALA A 411 -42.48 9.76 2.30
C ALA A 411 -43.59 10.67 1.77
N ILE A 412 -43.67 10.85 0.44
CA ILE A 412 -44.64 11.74 -0.21
C ILE A 412 -45.87 11.02 -0.79
N ALA A 413 -45.93 9.68 -0.75
CA ALA A 413 -46.97 8.86 -1.40
C ALA A 413 -48.20 8.52 -0.52
N SER A 414 -48.33 9.11 0.68
CA SER A 414 -49.33 8.78 1.72
C SER A 414 -50.73 8.34 1.22
N PRO A 415 -51.37 7.31 1.81
CA PRO A 415 -50.97 6.53 2.99
C PRO A 415 -50.30 5.16 2.70
N ASP A 416 -50.14 4.77 1.44
CA ASP A 416 -49.81 3.38 1.10
C ASP A 416 -48.30 3.10 1.01
N LYS A 417 -47.67 2.88 2.18
CA LYS A 417 -46.23 2.62 2.32
C LYS A 417 -45.77 1.30 1.65
N ARG A 418 -46.68 0.43 1.20
CA ARG A 418 -46.31 -0.88 0.62
C ARG A 418 -46.08 -0.86 -0.89
N LYS A 419 -46.34 0.27 -1.57
CA LYS A 419 -46.15 0.39 -3.02
C LYS A 419 -44.69 0.14 -3.45
N SER A 420 -44.53 -0.51 -4.59
CA SER A 420 -43.24 -0.69 -5.25
C SER A 420 -42.69 0.66 -5.73
N CYS A 421 -41.37 0.75 -5.98
CA CYS A 421 -40.82 1.97 -6.58
C CYS A 421 -41.47 2.24 -7.94
N SER A 422 -41.67 1.21 -8.76
CA SER A 422 -42.35 1.33 -10.05
C SER A 422 -43.75 1.93 -9.93
N ALA A 423 -44.57 1.46 -8.98
CA ALA A 423 -45.92 1.98 -8.78
C ALA A 423 -45.92 3.45 -8.34
N MET A 424 -44.99 3.85 -7.46
CA MET A 424 -44.88 5.25 -7.04
C MET A 424 -44.36 6.14 -8.17
N GLN A 425 -43.39 5.69 -8.97
CA GLN A 425 -42.92 6.41 -10.15
C GLN A 425 -44.07 6.65 -11.13
N THR A 426 -44.84 5.61 -11.48
CA THR A 426 -46.03 5.75 -12.33
C THR A 426 -47.04 6.73 -11.74
N GLN A 427 -47.37 6.60 -10.45
CA GLN A 427 -48.32 7.47 -9.76
C GLN A 427 -47.91 8.95 -9.86
N PHE A 428 -46.67 9.28 -9.51
CA PHE A 428 -46.22 10.67 -9.52
C PHE A 428 -46.05 11.21 -10.94
N MET A 429 -45.69 10.37 -11.92
CA MET A 429 -45.66 10.77 -13.33
C MET A 429 -47.05 11.10 -13.88
N THR A 430 -48.10 10.37 -13.48
CA THR A 430 -49.49 10.73 -13.80
C THR A 430 -49.90 12.06 -13.17
N GLN A 431 -49.39 12.37 -11.98
CA GLN A 431 -49.64 13.63 -11.27
C GLN A 431 -48.85 14.82 -11.82
N ARG A 432 -47.87 14.61 -12.71
CA ARG A 432 -47.05 15.68 -13.30
C ARG A 432 -47.86 16.73 -14.07
N GLN A 433 -49.03 16.35 -14.62
CA GLN A 433 -49.94 17.25 -15.34
C GLN A 433 -49.26 18.13 -16.41
N GLY A 434 -48.25 17.60 -17.10
CA GLY A 434 -47.52 18.33 -18.16
C GLY A 434 -46.42 19.29 -17.70
N GLN A 435 -46.21 19.48 -16.39
CA GLN A 435 -45.08 20.26 -15.86
C GLN A 435 -43.74 19.68 -16.31
N ASP A 436 -42.72 20.52 -16.53
CA ASP A 436 -41.36 20.06 -16.82
C ASP A 436 -40.88 19.03 -15.78
N LEU A 437 -40.18 17.98 -16.26
CA LEU A 437 -39.82 16.82 -15.44
C LEU A 437 -38.92 17.19 -14.27
N LEU A 438 -37.90 18.01 -14.52
CA LEU A 438 -36.94 18.41 -13.50
C LEU A 438 -37.58 19.37 -12.50
N THR A 439 -38.34 20.34 -13.02
CA THR A 439 -39.09 21.30 -12.20
C THR A 439 -40.06 20.59 -11.25
N TYR A 440 -40.81 19.60 -11.75
CA TYR A 440 -41.70 18.79 -10.92
C TYR A 440 -40.94 17.91 -9.93
N GLY A 441 -39.78 17.36 -10.35
CA GLY A 441 -38.85 16.66 -9.47
C GLY A 441 -38.39 17.52 -8.29
N ASP A 442 -38.02 18.77 -8.54
CA ASP A 442 -37.58 19.73 -7.51
C ASP A 442 -38.69 20.06 -6.51
N GLN A 443 -39.94 20.22 -6.99
CA GLN A 443 -41.09 20.43 -6.12
C GLN A 443 -41.33 19.23 -5.19
N LEU A 444 -41.27 18.01 -5.72
CA LEU A 444 -41.40 16.79 -4.92
C LEU A 444 -40.25 16.65 -3.92
N TRP A 445 -39.03 17.03 -4.32
CA TRP A 445 -37.86 17.02 -3.45
C TRP A 445 -37.99 18.01 -2.28
N ALA A 446 -38.50 19.22 -2.53
CA ALA A 446 -38.77 20.20 -1.48
C ALA A 446 -39.81 19.67 -0.46
N ARG A 447 -40.84 18.94 -0.94
CA ARG A 447 -41.81 18.28 -0.04
C ARG A 447 -41.17 17.18 0.81
N ILE A 448 -40.28 16.38 0.23
CA ILE A 448 -39.53 15.35 0.97
C ILE A 448 -38.69 16.01 2.07
N GLN A 449 -37.97 17.09 1.75
CA GLN A 449 -37.15 17.83 2.71
C GLN A 449 -37.99 18.41 3.87
N ALA A 450 -39.17 18.97 3.57
CA ALA A 450 -40.07 19.48 4.60
C ALA A 450 -40.57 18.37 5.55
N ILE A 451 -40.90 17.19 5.00
CA ILE A 451 -41.34 16.02 5.80
C ILE A 451 -40.20 15.49 6.67
N ASP A 452 -38.99 15.38 6.12
CA ASP A 452 -37.84 14.88 6.89
C ASP A 452 -37.38 15.89 7.96
N ALA A 453 -37.47 17.19 7.68
CA ALA A 453 -37.22 18.23 8.69
C ALA A 453 -38.23 18.14 9.85
N ALA A 454 -39.52 17.95 9.55
CA ALA A 454 -40.56 17.80 10.56
C ALA A 454 -40.34 16.59 11.48
N LYS A 455 -39.85 15.47 10.93
CA LYS A 455 -39.48 14.27 11.72
C LYS A 455 -38.28 14.50 12.65
N LEU A 456 -37.35 15.39 12.29
CA LEU A 456 -36.16 15.68 13.11
C LEU A 456 -36.47 16.66 14.26
N SER A 457 -37.56 17.42 14.15
CA SER A 457 -38.06 18.33 15.18
C SER A 457 -39.03 17.68 16.20
N THR A 458 -39.31 16.39 16.04
CA THR A 458 -40.12 15.54 16.93
C THR A 458 -39.27 14.41 17.47
#